data_AF-E6UI32-F1
#
_entry.id   AF-E6UI32-F1
#
_cell.length_a   1.000
_cell.length_b   1.000
_cell.length_c   1.000
_cell.angle_alpha   90.00
_cell.angle_beta   90.00
_cell.angle_gamma   90.00
#
_symmetry.space_group_name_H-M   'P 1'
#
loop_
_entity.id
_entity.type
_entity.pdbx_description
1 polymer ?
#
loop_
_entity_poly.entity_id
_entity_poly.type
_entity_poly.pdbx_seq_one_letter_code
_entity_poly.pdbx_strand_id
1 'polypeptide(L)'
;MFSIKNNIARKKYHQVRFTWDKVEGADRYGVAVYLAGKWKVQDKNITGTSYTTPKSLTPGKTYKVAIAARVNGKWDTANAIKNAVTVTVK
;
A
#
# COMPACT_ATOMS: atom_id res chain seq x y z
N MET A 1 10.06 -13.47 -0.18
CA MET A 1 10.52 -12.07 -0.38
C MET A 1 9.29 -11.23 -0.69
N PHE A 2 9.12 -10.05 -0.08
CA PHE A 2 7.92 -9.21 -0.25
C PHE A 2 8.06 -8.35 -1.51
N SER A 3 7.11 -8.42 -2.44
CA SER A 3 7.13 -7.61 -3.67
C SER A 3 5.75 -6.97 -3.91
N ILE A 4 5.73 -5.65 -4.07
CA ILE A 4 4.51 -4.89 -4.42
C ILE A 4 4.47 -4.75 -5.94
N LYS A 5 3.41 -5.26 -6.57
CA LYS A 5 3.17 -5.16 -8.01
C LYS A 5 2.13 -4.06 -8.26
N ASN A 6 2.53 -3.02 -9.00
CA ASN A 6 1.66 -1.93 -9.44
C ASN A 6 0.84 -2.39 -10.66
N ASN A 7 -0.48 -2.37 -10.57
CA ASN A 7 -1.35 -2.58 -11.74
C ASN A 7 -2.17 -1.31 -12.00
N ILE A 8 -2.10 -0.81 -13.23
CA ILE A 8 -2.50 0.55 -13.61
C ILE A 8 -4.03 0.72 -13.54
N ALA A 9 -4.43 1.90 -13.06
CA ALA A 9 -5.78 2.33 -12.74
C ALA A 9 -6.81 2.24 -13.89
N ARG A 10 -8.07 1.93 -13.54
CA ARG A 10 -9.23 2.16 -14.41
C ARG A 10 -9.41 3.67 -14.63
N LYS A 11 -9.30 4.09 -15.89
CA LYS A 11 -9.28 5.46 -16.47
C LYS A 11 -10.30 6.51 -15.99
N LYS A 12 -11.22 6.23 -15.05
CA LYS A 12 -12.33 7.11 -14.68
C LYS A 12 -12.31 7.68 -13.25
N TYR A 13 -11.47 7.13 -12.35
CA TYR A 13 -11.49 7.50 -10.92
C TYR A 13 -10.13 7.81 -10.29
N HIS A 14 -9.01 7.78 -11.02
CA HIS A 14 -7.63 7.95 -10.49
C HIS A 14 -7.35 7.14 -9.20
N GLN A 15 -7.98 5.97 -9.09
CA GLN A 15 -7.77 5.03 -8.00
C GLN A 15 -6.62 4.10 -8.37
N VAL A 16 -5.68 3.93 -7.44
CA VAL A 16 -4.58 3.01 -7.64
C VAL A 16 -4.91 1.70 -6.92
N ARG A 17 -4.70 0.59 -7.63
CA ARG A 17 -4.78 -0.75 -7.06
C ARG A 17 -3.38 -1.26 -6.77
N PHE A 18 -3.17 -1.63 -5.51
CA PHE A 18 -1.97 -2.28 -5.04
C PHE A 18 -2.24 -3.77 -4.90
N THR A 19 -1.27 -4.57 -5.34
CA THR A 19 -1.25 -6.02 -5.12
C THR A 19 0.13 -6.41 -4.60
N TRP A 20 0.18 -7.40 -3.72
CA TRP A 20 1.44 -7.88 -3.15
C TRP A 20 1.39 -9.40 -2.97
N ASP A 21 2.56 -10.00 -2.80
CA ASP A 21 2.64 -11.42 -2.50
C ASP A 21 2.26 -11.68 -1.03
N LYS A 22 1.54 -12.78 -0.78
CA LYS A 22 1.15 -13.17 0.58
C LYS A 22 2.39 -13.41 1.44
N VAL A 23 2.43 -12.77 2.60
CA VAL A 23 3.41 -13.05 3.65
C VAL A 23 2.94 -14.24 4.46
N GLU A 24 3.82 -15.22 4.64
CA GLU A 24 3.54 -16.40 5.45
C GLU A 24 3.28 -16.01 6.91
N GLY A 25 2.26 -16.60 7.53
CA GLY A 25 1.85 -16.29 8.90
C GLY A 25 1.19 -14.90 9.07
N ALA A 26 0.96 -14.14 8.00
CA ALA A 26 0.31 -12.84 8.12
C ALA A 26 -1.21 -12.97 8.30
N ASP A 27 -1.72 -12.40 9.40
CA ASP A 27 -3.16 -12.33 9.68
C ASP A 27 -3.83 -11.10 9.06
N ARG A 28 -3.08 -10.01 8.89
CA ARG A 28 -3.57 -8.74 8.32
C ARG A 28 -2.48 -7.99 7.57
N TYR A 29 -2.91 -7.05 6.75
CA TYR A 29 -2.08 -6.06 6.09
C TYR A 29 -2.60 -4.66 6.37
N GLY A 30 -1.67 -3.70 6.35
CA GLY A 30 -1.94 -2.29 6.43
C GLY A 30 -1.23 -1.53 5.33
N VAL A 31 -1.90 -0.54 4.78
CA VAL A 31 -1.39 0.32 3.71
C VAL A 31 -1.20 1.71 4.29
N ALA A 32 -0.01 2.27 4.12
CA ALA A 32 0.33 3.63 4.49
C ALA A 32 0.82 4.42 3.28
N VAL A 33 0.41 5.68 3.19
CA VAL A 33 0.83 6.61 2.14
C VAL A 33 1.61 7.75 2.77
N TYR A 34 2.75 8.11 2.18
CA TYR A 34 3.55 9.24 2.63
C TYR A 34 2.96 10.56 2.09
N LEU A 35 2.48 11.41 2.98
CA LEU A 35 1.79 12.66 2.69
C LEU A 35 2.37 13.79 3.55
N ALA A 36 2.79 14.87 2.92
CA ALA A 36 3.28 16.09 3.60
C ALA A 36 4.33 15.78 4.69
N GLY A 37 5.32 14.94 4.37
CA GLY A 37 6.41 14.60 5.29
C GLY A 37 6.09 13.49 6.32
N LYS A 38 4.88 12.94 6.32
CA LYS A 38 4.45 11.95 7.33
C LYS A 38 3.76 10.74 6.68
N TRP A 39 3.94 9.56 7.26
CA TRP A 39 3.18 8.36 6.89
C TRP A 39 1.76 8.45 7.44
N LYS A 40 0.77 8.27 6.57
CA LYS A 40 -0.65 8.17 6.94
C LYS A 40 -1.19 6.79 6.57
N VAL A 41 -1.57 6.02 7.59
CA VAL A 41 -2.24 4.73 7.41
C VAL A 41 -3.61 4.98 6.78
N GLN A 42 -3.87 4.31 5.67
CA GLN A 42 -5.15 4.38 4.95
C GLN A 42 -6.08 3.26 5.40
N ASP A 43 -5.54 2.06 5.59
CA ASP A 43 -6.25 0.88 6.09
C ASP A 43 -5.26 -0.03 6.81
N LYS A 44 -5.73 -0.81 7.79
CA LYS A 44 -4.97 -1.77 8.59
C LYS A 44 -5.71 -3.09 8.82
N ASN A 45 -6.86 -3.28 8.19
CA ASN A 45 -7.73 -4.44 8.36
C ASN A 45 -7.86 -5.25 7.07
N ILE A 46 -6.85 -5.20 6.20
CA ILE A 46 -6.87 -5.90 4.93
C ILE A 46 -6.48 -7.36 5.18
N THR A 47 -7.36 -8.30 4.85
CA THR A 47 -7.08 -9.75 4.96
C THR A 47 -6.60 -10.36 3.64
N GLY A 48 -6.90 -9.70 2.51
CA GLY A 48 -6.42 -10.09 1.20
C GLY A 48 -5.04 -9.54 0.87
N THR A 49 -4.61 -9.78 -0.37
CA THR A 49 -3.32 -9.30 -0.91
C THR A 49 -3.50 -8.16 -1.90
N SER A 50 -4.60 -7.41 -1.76
CA SER A 50 -4.86 -6.27 -2.62
C SER A 50 -5.63 -5.18 -1.92
N TYR A 51 -5.38 -3.94 -2.34
CA TYR A 51 -6.05 -2.76 -1.83
C TYR A 51 -6.24 -1.76 -2.95
N THR A 52 -7.45 -1.18 -3.03
CA THR A 52 -7.76 -0.07 -3.93
C THR A 52 -8.00 1.16 -3.08
N THR A 53 -7.33 2.27 -3.40
CA THR A 53 -7.51 3.52 -2.67
C THR A 53 -8.97 4.00 -2.74
N PRO A 54 -9.65 4.28 -1.60
CA PRO A 54 -11.05 4.67 -1.59
C PRO A 54 -11.26 6.07 -2.20
N LYS A 55 -10.28 6.97 -2.04
CA LYS A 55 -10.25 8.29 -2.67
C LYS A 55 -9.23 8.32 -3.82
N SER A 56 -9.56 9.10 -4.84
CA SER A 56 -8.66 9.47 -5.92
C SER A 56 -7.44 10.17 -5.34
N LEU A 57 -6.24 9.64 -5.63
CA LEU A 57 -5.01 10.39 -5.41
C LEU A 57 -4.94 11.53 -6.43
N THR A 58 -4.26 12.62 -6.11
CA THR A 58 -4.20 13.78 -7.00
C THR A 58 -3.44 13.41 -8.28
N PRO A 59 -4.02 13.58 -9.48
CA PRO A 59 -3.32 13.38 -10.74
C PRO A 59 -2.08 14.27 -10.84
N GLY A 60 -1.02 13.76 -11.46
CA GLY A 60 0.26 14.45 -11.59
C GLY A 60 1.11 14.46 -10.31
N LYS A 61 0.63 13.88 -9.21
CA LYS A 61 1.42 13.73 -7.98
C LYS A 61 2.02 12.35 -7.84
N THR A 62 3.18 12.34 -7.20
CA THR A 62 3.92 11.13 -6.84
C THR A 62 3.79 10.88 -5.35
N TYR A 63 3.44 9.65 -4.99
CA TYR A 63 3.24 9.21 -3.61
C TYR A 63 4.14 8.01 -3.31
N LYS A 64 4.66 7.93 -2.08
CA LYS A 64 5.27 6.70 -1.57
C LYS A 64 4.22 5.90 -0.81
N VAL A 65 4.16 4.60 -1.08
CA VAL A 65 3.21 3.67 -0.48
C VAL A 65 3.98 2.53 0.17
N ALA A 66 3.69 2.27 1.43
CA ALA A 66 4.23 1.18 2.22
C ALA A 66 3.11 0.20 2.60
N ILE A 67 3.41 -1.09 2.56
CA ILE A 67 2.48 -2.14 2.95
C ILE A 67 3.13 -2.95 4.06
N ALA A 68 2.52 -2.92 5.24
CA ALA A 68 2.98 -3.66 6.40
C ALA A 68 2.16 -4.94 6.55
N ALA A 69 2.85 -6.08 6.72
CA ALA A 69 2.22 -7.31 7.14
C ALA A 69 2.15 -7.34 8.68
N ARG A 70 1.08 -7.92 9.20
CA ARG A 70 0.95 -8.27 10.62
C ARG A 70 1.13 -9.77 10.75
N VAL A 71 2.15 -10.20 11.47
CA VAL A 71 2.48 -11.61 11.72
C VAL A 71 2.49 -11.82 13.23
N ASN A 72 1.76 -12.83 13.71
CA ASN A 72 1.64 -13.14 15.14
C ASN A 72 1.27 -11.89 15.97
N GLY A 73 0.37 -11.06 15.44
CA GLY A 73 -0.09 -9.85 16.11
C GLY A 73 0.86 -8.64 16.03
N LYS A 74 2.07 -8.77 15.47
CA LYS A 74 3.07 -7.71 15.36
C LYS A 74 3.16 -7.17 13.94
N TRP A 75 3.22 -5.85 13.80
CA TRP A 75 3.35 -5.17 12.51
C TRP A 75 4.82 -5.06 12.10
N ASP A 76 5.13 -5.49 10.88
CA ASP A 76 6.45 -5.33 10.29
C ASP A 76 6.57 -3.99 9.55
N THR A 77 6.58 -2.89 10.32
CA THR A 77 6.66 -1.52 9.77
C THR A 77 8.03 -1.20 9.18
N ALA A 78 9.11 -1.80 9.71
CA ALA A 78 10.45 -1.59 9.22
C ALA A 78 10.62 -2.12 7.78
N ASN A 79 10.18 -3.36 7.51
CA ASN A 79 10.22 -3.88 6.14
C ASN A 79 9.20 -3.18 5.24
N ALA A 80 8.06 -2.73 5.76
CA ALA A 80 7.09 -1.95 4.99
C ALA A 80 7.71 -0.65 4.44
N ILE A 81 8.43 0.09 5.28
CA ILE A 81 9.09 1.34 4.88
C ILE A 81 10.26 1.05 3.92
N LYS A 82 11.03 -0.01 4.18
CA LYS A 82 12.15 -0.43 3.32
C LYS A 82 11.69 -0.81 1.91
N ASN A 83 10.54 -1.46 1.79
CA ASN A 83 9.98 -1.90 0.51
C ASN A 83 8.91 -0.95 -0.04
N ALA A 84 8.88 0.31 0.42
CA ALA A 84 7.90 1.27 -0.04
C ALA A 84 8.07 1.54 -1.54
N VAL A 85 6.97 1.48 -2.29
CA VAL A 85 6.95 1.76 -3.72
C VAL A 85 6.55 3.20 -3.98
N THR A 86 7.11 3.78 -5.04
CA THR A 86 6.73 5.10 -5.53
C THR A 86 5.73 4.96 -6.65
N VAL A 87 4.64 5.71 -6.57
CA VAL A 87 3.49 5.62 -7.46
C VAL A 87 3.18 7.02 -7.97
N THR A 88 3.24 7.20 -9.28
CA THR A 88 2.83 8.43 -9.95
C THR A 88 1.43 8.25 -10.51
N VAL A 89 0.52 9.11 -10.09
CA VAL A 89 -0.86 9.12 -10.60
C VAL A 89 -0.85 9.88 -11.92
N LYS A 90 -1.21 9.20 -13.01
CA LYS A 90 -1.41 9.84 -14.32
C LYS A 90 -2.88 10.22 -14.51
#